data_AF-R5CFN3-F1
#
_entry.id   AF-R5CFN3-F1
#
_cell.length_a   1.000
_cell.length_b   1.000
_cell.length_c   1.000
_cell.angle_alpha   90.00
_cell.angle_beta   90.00
_cell.angle_gamma   90.00
#
_symmetry.space_group_name_H-M   'P 1'
#
loop_
_entity.id
_entity.type
_entity.pdbx_description
1 polymer ?
#
loop_
_entity_poly.entity_id
_entity_poly.type
_entity_poly.pdbx_seq_one_letter_code
_entity_poly.pdbx_strand_id
1 'polypeptide(L)'
;MKKRILAAAAAAVLTISLAGCASNNAAYLSGIKASVYAEPCDYSAIPVEEAAPSVSDAYVDTMVQYQLSSTATTEEVTDRDVVEDGDIVNIDYTGTRDGEAFDGGSAEGYDLTIGSGSFIDGFEDGLKGHKVGEEVTLNLTFPEDYKNNKDLAGQDVVFKVKINKIQQKVVPELTDEWVAQQSIDGVATTEEYKDYVYQQLMKQAQSSYDSDVQSKIAQYMVENSTYKKDPPKEMIDRISESMKTYYTKYAKQYGMELDDFLKTSMNADEDNPEQVITDNATDSAKELLVLKVIADKENLNPSRTEFNTQLSNYAAQAGYSSVDEFKKAEDAEAVRESMMIQNVLEFLQKTAVVTEPSSDNAAEASTDSSAESAADTTTEEASEEDASATDAQ
;
A
#
# COMPACT_ATOMS: atom_id res chain seq x y z
N MET A 1 -15.55 -20.18 7.12
CA MET A 1 -14.74 -19.13 6.46
C MET A 1 -14.08 -18.28 7.54
N LYS A 2 -13.03 -18.80 8.19
CA LYS A 2 -12.26 -18.13 9.26
C LYS A 2 -10.77 -18.08 8.89
N LYS A 3 -10.47 -17.79 7.62
CA LYS A 3 -9.09 -17.82 7.11
C LYS A 3 -8.67 -16.41 6.75
N ARG A 4 -7.43 -16.07 7.14
CA ARG A 4 -6.57 -14.96 6.65
C ARG A 4 -6.72 -13.60 7.35
N ILE A 5 -6.21 -13.49 8.58
CA ILE A 5 -5.67 -12.21 9.12
C ILE A 5 -4.34 -12.41 9.87
N LEU A 6 -3.94 -13.64 10.24
CA LEU A 6 -2.78 -13.88 11.11
C LEU A 6 -1.39 -13.60 10.48
N ALA A 7 -1.30 -13.37 9.17
CA ALA A 7 -0.02 -13.20 8.46
C ALA A 7 0.64 -11.81 8.62
N ALA A 8 -0.13 -10.75 8.88
CA ALA A 8 0.39 -9.39 8.77
C ALA A 8 1.09 -8.86 10.04
N ALA A 9 0.96 -9.54 11.18
CA ALA A 9 1.48 -9.02 12.45
C ALA A 9 3.02 -9.11 12.57
N ALA A 10 3.68 -9.96 11.78
CA ALA A 10 5.13 -10.17 11.86
C ALA A 10 5.96 -9.19 11.00
N ALA A 11 5.37 -8.59 9.95
CA ALA A 11 6.11 -7.79 8.96
C ALA A 11 6.05 -6.27 9.18
N ALA A 12 5.14 -5.77 10.02
CA ALA A 12 5.16 -4.37 10.41
C ALA A 12 6.27 -4.15 11.45
N VAL A 13 7.39 -3.55 11.05
CA VAL A 13 8.31 -2.89 11.99
C VAL A 13 7.54 -1.74 12.64
N LEU A 14 6.81 -2.08 13.69
CA LEU A 14 6.08 -1.16 14.54
C LEU A 14 7.13 -0.31 15.26
N THR A 15 7.45 0.86 14.72
CA THR A 15 8.09 1.93 15.48
C THR A 15 7.07 2.41 16.51
N ILE A 16 7.04 1.75 17.66
CA ILE A 16 6.18 2.15 18.76
C ILE A 16 6.98 3.08 19.66
N SER A 17 6.52 4.33 19.71
CA SER A 17 6.98 5.28 20.71
C SER A 17 6.31 4.99 22.07
N LEU A 18 6.72 3.93 22.77
CA LEU A 18 6.25 3.69 24.14
C LEU A 18 7.04 4.56 25.12
N ALA A 19 6.57 5.78 25.33
CA ALA A 19 6.97 6.59 26.47
C ALA A 19 6.41 5.96 27.77
N GLY A 20 7.09 4.94 28.29
CA GLY A 20 6.64 4.24 29.49
C GLY A 20 7.68 3.28 30.06
N CYS A 21 8.54 3.76 30.95
CA CYS A 21 9.38 2.93 31.82
C CYS A 21 8.51 2.05 32.74
N ALA A 22 8.47 0.74 32.50
CA ALA A 22 8.21 -0.24 33.56
C ALA A 22 8.82 -1.60 33.22
N SER A 23 9.80 -2.01 34.02
CA SER A 23 10.48 -3.30 33.98
C SER A 23 9.57 -4.46 34.43
N ASN A 24 8.50 -4.74 33.69
CA ASN A 24 7.72 -5.95 33.88
C ASN A 24 8.31 -7.07 33.01
N ASN A 25 9.04 -7.97 33.67
CA ASN A 25 9.77 -9.09 33.05
C ASN A 25 8.86 -10.04 32.24
N ALA A 26 7.53 -9.99 32.44
CA ALA A 26 6.56 -10.84 31.76
C ALA A 26 5.93 -10.20 30.50
N ALA A 27 6.24 -8.94 30.19
CA ALA A 27 5.74 -8.29 28.98
C ALA A 27 6.54 -8.67 27.71
N TYR A 28 7.81 -9.05 27.89
CA TYR A 28 8.74 -9.38 26.79
C TYR A 28 9.28 -10.80 26.93
N LEU A 29 9.64 -11.42 25.79
CA LEU A 29 10.21 -12.75 25.70
C LEU A 29 11.52 -12.92 26.49
N SER A 30 12.27 -11.84 26.72
CA SER A 30 13.54 -11.86 27.45
C SER A 30 13.39 -12.27 28.92
N GLY A 31 12.21 -12.06 29.54
CA GLY A 31 11.92 -12.51 30.89
C GLY A 31 10.97 -13.71 30.99
N ILE A 32 10.61 -14.33 29.86
CA ILE A 32 9.68 -15.47 29.79
C ILE A 32 10.43 -16.75 29.44
N LYS A 33 10.21 -17.81 30.24
CA LYS A 33 10.62 -19.17 29.86
C LYS A 33 9.56 -19.77 28.93
N ALA A 34 9.69 -19.53 27.62
CA ALA A 34 8.66 -19.85 26.62
C ALA A 34 8.27 -21.35 26.57
N SER A 35 9.20 -22.26 26.86
CA SER A 35 8.95 -23.72 26.91
C SER A 35 7.95 -24.17 27.98
N VAL A 36 7.60 -23.30 28.93
CA VAL A 36 6.52 -23.52 29.90
C VAL A 36 5.13 -23.32 29.27
N TYR A 37 5.04 -22.48 28.24
CA TYR A 37 3.79 -22.06 27.61
C TYR A 37 3.52 -22.80 26.31
N ALA A 38 4.55 -23.12 25.52
CA ALA A 38 4.40 -23.73 24.21
C ALA A 38 5.48 -24.76 23.91
N GLU A 39 5.19 -25.61 22.94
CA GLU A 39 6.12 -26.56 22.35
C GLU A 39 5.95 -26.53 20.83
N PRO A 40 7.02 -26.26 20.05
CA PRO A 40 6.93 -26.18 18.61
C PRO A 40 6.56 -27.56 18.03
N CYS A 41 5.84 -27.55 16.91
CA CYS A 41 5.68 -28.74 16.08
C CYS A 41 7.04 -29.21 15.51
N ASP A 42 7.04 -30.30 14.76
CA ASP A 42 8.19 -30.62 13.92
C ASP A 42 8.34 -29.55 12.83
N TYR A 43 9.53 -28.97 12.76
CA TYR A 43 9.89 -27.89 11.84
C TYR A 43 11.06 -28.25 10.92
N SER A 44 11.44 -29.54 10.89
CA SER A 44 12.54 -30.03 10.05
C SER A 44 12.20 -30.10 8.55
N ALA A 45 10.92 -30.16 8.21
CA ALA A 45 10.42 -30.23 6.84
C ALA A 45 9.00 -29.62 6.74
N ILE A 46 8.89 -28.30 6.97
CA ILE A 46 7.60 -27.59 6.92
C ILE A 46 7.12 -27.57 5.46
N PRO A 47 5.92 -28.13 5.14
CA PRO A 47 5.39 -28.08 3.80
C PRO A 47 4.82 -26.69 3.51
N VAL A 48 5.29 -26.06 2.43
CA VAL A 48 4.78 -24.75 1.96
C VAL A 48 4.48 -24.88 0.47
N GLU A 49 3.28 -24.47 0.06
CA GLU A 49 2.96 -24.32 -1.36
C GLU A 49 3.07 -22.84 -1.73
N GLU A 50 4.01 -22.50 -2.61
CA GLU A 50 4.20 -21.13 -3.12
C GLU A 50 4.75 -21.19 -4.54
N ALA A 51 4.26 -20.31 -5.42
CA ALA A 51 4.72 -20.26 -6.80
C ALA A 51 6.06 -19.53 -6.88
N ALA A 52 7.02 -20.06 -7.64
CA ALA A 52 8.30 -19.37 -7.81
C ALA A 52 8.13 -17.95 -8.37
N PRO A 53 8.93 -16.98 -7.91
CA PRO A 53 8.85 -15.61 -8.40
C PRO A 53 9.19 -15.59 -9.89
N SER A 54 8.36 -14.89 -10.65
CA SER A 54 8.53 -14.75 -12.09
C SER A 54 8.10 -13.37 -12.57
N VAL A 55 8.77 -12.89 -13.60
CA VAL A 55 8.46 -11.63 -14.27
C VAL A 55 8.40 -11.92 -15.77
N SER A 56 7.30 -11.55 -16.41
CA SER A 56 7.14 -11.72 -17.86
C SER A 56 7.69 -10.51 -18.61
N ASP A 57 8.15 -10.73 -19.84
CA ASP A 57 8.59 -9.66 -20.74
C ASP A 57 7.47 -8.62 -20.97
N ALA A 58 6.21 -9.07 -21.05
CA ALA A 58 5.06 -8.18 -21.19
C ALA A 58 4.88 -7.23 -19.99
N TYR A 59 5.18 -7.71 -18.78
CA TYR A 59 5.13 -6.86 -17.59
C TYR A 59 6.28 -5.85 -17.57
N VAL A 60 7.50 -6.27 -17.98
CA VAL A 60 8.63 -5.35 -18.17
C VAL A 60 8.27 -4.26 -19.17
N ASP A 61 7.73 -4.62 -20.33
CA ASP A 61 7.33 -3.67 -21.36
C ASP A 61 6.25 -2.69 -20.84
N THR A 62 5.29 -3.19 -20.06
CA THR A 62 4.25 -2.35 -19.43
C THR A 62 4.87 -1.33 -18.48
N MET A 63 5.80 -1.75 -17.62
CA MET A 63 6.48 -0.85 -16.68
C MET A 63 7.37 0.18 -17.38
N VAL A 64 8.02 -0.20 -18.49
CA VAL A 64 8.77 0.75 -19.32
C VAL A 64 7.84 1.78 -19.96
N GLN A 65 6.68 1.37 -20.48
CA GLN A 65 5.69 2.30 -21.03
C GLN A 65 5.11 3.24 -19.98
N TYR A 66 4.88 2.73 -18.78
CA TYR A 66 4.48 3.56 -17.63
C TYR A 66 5.53 4.63 -17.33
N GLN A 67 6.82 4.25 -17.28
CA GLN A 67 7.89 5.21 -17.04
C GLN A 67 7.97 6.27 -18.14
N LEU A 68 7.90 5.88 -19.42
CA LEU A 68 7.86 6.82 -20.54
C LEU A 68 6.70 7.81 -20.39
N SER A 69 5.51 7.29 -20.10
CA SER A 69 4.30 8.08 -19.91
C SER A 69 4.39 9.05 -18.73
N SER A 70 5.10 8.68 -17.67
CA SER A 70 5.37 9.55 -16.50
C SER A 70 6.36 10.68 -16.82
N THR A 71 7.20 10.49 -17.84
CA THR A 71 8.16 11.51 -18.33
C THR A 71 7.63 12.32 -19.51
N ALA A 72 6.36 12.14 -19.86
CA ALA A 72 5.75 12.85 -20.97
C ALA A 72 5.76 14.36 -20.75
N THR A 73 6.01 15.10 -21.82
CA THR A 73 5.94 16.56 -21.84
C THR A 73 4.66 17.01 -22.53
N THR A 74 4.33 18.29 -22.39
CA THR A 74 3.24 18.91 -23.16
C THR A 74 3.83 19.83 -24.20
N GLU A 75 3.38 19.73 -25.44
CA GLU A 75 3.75 20.62 -26.52
C GLU A 75 2.52 21.37 -27.04
N GLU A 76 2.71 22.63 -27.44
CA GLU A 76 1.64 23.44 -28.04
C GLU A 76 1.33 22.96 -29.45
N VAL A 77 0.05 22.75 -29.73
CA VAL A 77 -0.46 22.40 -31.05
C VAL A 77 -0.65 23.68 -31.85
N THR A 78 0.09 23.82 -32.95
CA THR A 78 0.13 25.05 -33.76
C THR A 78 -0.35 24.85 -35.20
N ASP A 79 -0.57 23.61 -35.62
CA ASP A 79 -1.03 23.22 -36.95
C ASP A 79 -2.55 23.10 -37.07
N ARG A 80 -3.27 23.16 -35.94
CA ARG A 80 -4.72 23.31 -35.88
C ARG A 80 -5.15 24.26 -34.77
N ASP A 81 -6.33 24.85 -34.93
CA ASP A 81 -6.91 25.80 -34.00
C ASP A 81 -8.22 25.32 -33.36
N VAL A 82 -8.72 24.13 -33.71
CA VAL A 82 -10.00 23.58 -33.21
C VAL A 82 -9.73 22.54 -32.12
N VAL A 83 -10.42 22.65 -30.99
CA VAL A 83 -10.37 21.72 -29.87
C VAL A 83 -10.99 20.37 -30.24
N GLU A 84 -10.27 19.30 -29.97
CA GLU A 84 -10.68 17.90 -30.16
C GLU A 84 -10.62 17.13 -28.84
N ASP A 85 -11.15 15.91 -28.85
CA ASP A 85 -11.09 14.99 -27.70
C ASP A 85 -9.65 14.54 -27.44
N GLY A 86 -9.23 14.48 -26.17
CA GLY A 86 -7.86 14.16 -25.76
C GLY A 86 -6.89 15.35 -25.71
N ASP A 87 -7.32 16.54 -26.15
CA ASP A 87 -6.51 17.75 -26.07
C ASP A 87 -6.30 18.23 -24.65
N ILE A 88 -5.11 18.77 -24.37
CA ILE A 88 -4.89 19.60 -23.19
C ILE A 88 -5.15 21.05 -23.60
N VAL A 89 -6.26 21.62 -23.13
CA VAL A 89 -6.67 22.99 -23.48
C VAL A 89 -6.36 23.91 -22.32
N ASN A 90 -5.55 24.93 -22.58
CA ASN A 90 -5.33 25.99 -21.61
C ASN A 90 -6.52 26.96 -21.65
N ILE A 91 -7.20 27.15 -20.54
CA ILE A 91 -8.41 27.96 -20.44
C ILE A 91 -8.35 28.99 -19.31
N ASP A 92 -9.04 30.11 -19.54
CA ASP A 92 -9.48 31.01 -18.47
C ASP A 92 -10.98 30.80 -18.32
N TYR A 93 -11.49 30.58 -17.11
CA TYR A 93 -12.93 30.45 -16.91
C TYR A 93 -13.45 31.24 -15.72
N THR A 94 -14.71 31.64 -15.80
CA THR A 94 -15.46 32.25 -14.72
C THR A 94 -16.86 31.67 -14.66
N GLY A 95 -17.15 30.99 -13.55
CA GLY A 95 -18.44 30.44 -13.20
C GLY A 95 -19.28 31.46 -12.45
N THR A 96 -20.57 31.53 -12.80
CA THR A 96 -21.55 32.39 -12.15
C THR A 96 -22.83 31.62 -11.85
N ARG A 97 -23.46 31.92 -10.72
CA ARG A 97 -24.81 31.47 -10.35
C ARG A 97 -25.67 32.70 -10.14
N ASP A 98 -26.83 32.75 -10.79
CA ASP A 98 -27.72 33.93 -10.77
C ASP A 98 -27.02 35.27 -11.13
N GLY A 99 -25.97 35.20 -11.95
CA GLY A 99 -25.18 36.36 -12.38
C GLY A 99 -24.07 36.80 -11.40
N GLU A 100 -23.93 36.14 -10.24
CA GLU A 100 -22.84 36.38 -9.29
C GLU A 100 -21.78 35.27 -9.38
N ALA A 101 -20.50 35.64 -9.36
CA ALA A 101 -19.41 34.66 -9.32
C ALA A 101 -19.39 33.93 -7.97
N PHE A 102 -19.10 32.63 -7.99
CA PHE A 102 -18.99 31.81 -6.78
C PHE A 102 -17.54 31.42 -6.50
N ASP A 103 -17.23 31.15 -5.23
CA ASP A 103 -15.89 30.78 -4.81
C ASP A 103 -15.48 29.41 -5.37
N GLY A 104 -14.22 29.30 -5.82
CA GLY A 104 -13.73 28.13 -6.57
C GLY A 104 -14.28 28.01 -8.01
N GLY A 105 -15.09 28.97 -8.48
CA GLY A 105 -15.71 28.95 -9.81
C GLY A 105 -14.87 29.57 -10.94
N SER A 106 -13.68 30.11 -10.65
CA SER A 106 -12.86 30.80 -11.64
C SER A 106 -11.40 30.42 -11.55
N ALA A 107 -10.73 30.31 -12.70
CA ALA A 107 -9.29 30.17 -12.81
C ALA A 107 -8.77 30.82 -14.10
N GLU A 108 -7.51 31.20 -14.12
CA GLU A 108 -6.80 31.69 -15.30
C GLU A 108 -5.63 30.74 -15.61
N GLY A 109 -5.41 30.46 -16.89
CA GLY A 109 -4.33 29.61 -17.38
C GLY A 109 -4.41 28.14 -16.92
N TYR A 110 -5.60 27.62 -16.67
CA TYR A 110 -5.81 26.24 -16.24
C TYR A 110 -5.68 25.28 -17.42
N ASP A 111 -4.86 24.23 -17.30
CA ASP A 111 -4.73 23.18 -18.32
C ASP A 111 -5.75 22.07 -18.07
N LEU A 112 -6.74 21.94 -18.95
CA LEU A 112 -7.81 20.95 -18.89
C LEU A 112 -7.64 19.92 -20.00
N THR A 113 -7.57 18.63 -19.65
CA THR A 113 -7.62 17.56 -20.65
C THR A 113 -9.07 17.29 -21.03
N ILE A 114 -9.41 17.43 -22.31
CA ILE A 114 -10.76 17.21 -22.85
C ILE A 114 -11.04 15.71 -22.93
N GLY A 115 -12.12 15.27 -22.31
CA GLY A 115 -12.48 13.85 -22.14
C GLY A 115 -11.93 13.23 -20.86
N SER A 116 -11.40 14.01 -19.92
CA SER A 116 -10.88 13.52 -18.63
C SER A 116 -11.96 13.30 -17.58
N GLY A 117 -13.13 13.94 -17.73
CA GLY A 117 -14.19 13.90 -16.72
C GLY A 117 -13.82 14.60 -15.40
N SER A 118 -12.77 15.43 -15.42
CA SER A 118 -12.31 16.15 -14.23
C SER A 118 -13.20 17.37 -13.90
N PHE A 119 -13.95 17.86 -14.89
CA PHE A 119 -14.94 18.92 -14.74
C PHE A 119 -16.36 18.35 -14.80
N ILE A 120 -17.34 19.16 -14.39
CA ILE A 120 -18.75 18.77 -14.43
C ILE A 120 -19.20 18.41 -15.85
N ASP A 121 -20.15 17.49 -15.94
CA ASP A 121 -20.73 17.02 -17.20
C ASP A 121 -21.11 18.18 -18.13
N GLY A 122 -20.77 18.03 -19.41
CA GLY A 122 -21.01 19.03 -20.44
C GLY A 122 -20.00 20.18 -20.48
N PHE A 123 -19.13 20.34 -19.48
CA PHE A 123 -18.07 21.36 -19.54
C PHE A 123 -17.07 21.07 -20.65
N GLU A 124 -16.45 19.89 -20.63
CA GLU A 124 -15.42 19.49 -21.60
C GLU A 124 -16.02 19.30 -23.00
N ASP A 125 -17.19 18.65 -23.10
CA ASP A 125 -17.92 18.49 -24.36
C ASP A 125 -18.31 19.82 -25.00
N GLY A 126 -18.64 20.82 -24.18
CA GLY A 126 -18.99 22.16 -24.64
C GLY A 126 -17.83 22.94 -25.25
N LEU A 127 -16.58 22.52 -25.01
CA LEU A 127 -15.40 23.13 -25.62
C LEU A 127 -14.98 22.45 -26.94
N LYS A 128 -15.38 21.20 -27.18
CA LYS A 128 -15.06 20.49 -28.43
C LYS A 128 -15.62 21.22 -29.64
N GLY A 129 -14.81 21.37 -30.68
CA GLY A 129 -15.16 22.07 -31.92
C GLY A 129 -15.01 23.59 -31.87
N HIS A 130 -14.74 24.18 -30.70
CA HIS A 130 -14.41 25.60 -30.57
C HIS A 130 -12.95 25.90 -30.89
N LYS A 131 -12.66 27.15 -31.23
CA LYS A 131 -11.33 27.57 -31.66
C LYS A 131 -10.51 28.22 -30.56
N VAL A 132 -9.19 28.10 -30.67
CA VAL A 132 -8.24 28.92 -29.89
C VAL A 132 -8.54 30.40 -30.07
N GLY A 133 -8.63 31.12 -28.96
CA GLY A 133 -8.99 32.53 -28.87
C GLY A 133 -10.49 32.79 -28.73
N GLU A 134 -11.36 31.79 -28.85
CA GLU A 134 -12.79 31.97 -28.65
C GLU A 134 -13.18 32.05 -27.18
N GLU A 135 -14.23 32.83 -26.89
CA GLU A 135 -14.96 32.82 -25.63
C GLU A 135 -16.26 32.02 -25.81
N VAL A 136 -16.37 30.93 -25.06
CA VAL A 136 -17.52 30.02 -25.06
C VAL A 136 -18.33 30.27 -23.79
N THR A 137 -19.67 30.32 -23.92
CA THR A 137 -20.58 30.39 -22.77
C THR A 137 -21.29 29.06 -22.63
N LEU A 138 -21.04 28.36 -21.53
CA LEU A 138 -21.61 27.07 -21.20
C LEU A 138 -22.68 27.25 -20.12
N ASN A 139 -23.87 26.70 -20.37
CA ASN A 139 -24.95 26.66 -19.38
C ASN A 139 -25.02 25.21 -18.90
N LEU A 140 -24.64 24.99 -17.64
CA LEU A 140 -24.43 23.67 -17.06
C LEU A 140 -25.18 23.56 -15.74
N THR A 141 -25.38 22.33 -15.27
CA THR A 141 -25.99 22.05 -13.96
C THR A 141 -25.01 21.19 -13.17
N PHE A 142 -24.73 21.57 -11.93
CA PHE A 142 -23.93 20.74 -11.05
C PHE A 142 -24.68 19.44 -10.69
N PRO A 143 -23.97 18.30 -10.54
CA PRO A 143 -24.60 17.06 -10.09
C PRO A 143 -25.34 17.23 -8.76
N GLU A 144 -26.44 16.49 -8.58
CA GLU A 144 -27.23 16.48 -7.33
C GLU A 144 -26.41 16.01 -6.12
N ASP A 145 -25.39 15.18 -6.34
CA ASP A 145 -24.53 14.61 -5.31
C ASP A 145 -23.17 15.31 -5.20
N TYR A 146 -23.03 16.54 -5.71
CA TYR A 146 -21.78 17.29 -5.69
C TYR A 146 -21.24 17.52 -4.25
N LYS A 147 -20.19 16.78 -3.89
CA LYS A 147 -19.68 16.71 -2.50
C LYS A 147 -18.76 17.87 -2.14
N ASN A 148 -18.09 18.47 -3.12
CA ASN A 148 -17.08 19.50 -2.89
C ASN A 148 -17.70 20.82 -2.42
N ASN A 149 -18.94 21.12 -2.82
CA ASN A 149 -19.70 22.25 -2.30
C ASN A 149 -21.22 21.98 -2.36
N LYS A 150 -21.84 21.68 -1.21
CA LYS A 150 -23.27 21.36 -1.12
C LYS A 150 -24.20 22.49 -1.60
N ASP A 151 -23.75 23.74 -1.56
CA ASP A 151 -24.56 24.87 -1.99
C ASP A 151 -24.68 24.95 -3.52
N LEU A 152 -23.79 24.25 -4.25
CA LEU A 152 -23.81 24.19 -5.71
C LEU A 152 -24.52 22.95 -6.25
N ALA A 153 -24.76 21.93 -5.42
CA ALA A 153 -25.42 20.69 -5.85
C ALA A 153 -26.79 20.96 -6.50
N GLY A 154 -27.00 20.39 -7.69
CA GLY A 154 -28.24 20.56 -8.49
C GLY A 154 -28.49 21.98 -9.00
N GLN A 155 -27.55 22.92 -8.83
CA GLN A 155 -27.75 24.31 -9.25
C GLN A 155 -27.35 24.52 -10.71
N ASP A 156 -28.15 25.30 -11.43
CA ASP A 156 -27.82 25.81 -12.75
C ASP A 156 -26.78 26.93 -12.64
N VAL A 157 -25.76 26.84 -13.48
CA VAL A 157 -24.65 27.79 -13.52
C VAL A 157 -24.24 28.11 -14.94
N VAL A 158 -23.61 29.26 -15.10
CA VAL A 158 -23.06 29.72 -16.38
C VAL A 158 -21.57 29.88 -16.26
N PHE A 159 -20.83 29.17 -17.10
CA PHE A 159 -19.39 29.35 -17.25
C PHE A 159 -19.08 30.12 -18.52
N LYS A 160 -18.29 31.18 -18.38
CA LYS A 160 -17.61 31.81 -19.51
C LYS A 160 -16.20 31.28 -19.56
N VAL A 161 -15.84 30.65 -20.67
CA VAL A 161 -14.55 29.97 -20.86
C VAL A 161 -13.85 30.58 -22.06
N LYS A 162 -12.63 31.04 -21.89
CA LYS A 162 -11.76 31.51 -22.96
C LYS A 162 -10.71 30.45 -23.26
N ILE A 163 -10.60 30.05 -24.52
CA ILE A 163 -9.60 29.07 -24.96
C ILE A 163 -8.32 29.82 -25.32
N ASN A 164 -7.24 29.58 -24.58
CA ASN A 164 -5.97 30.29 -24.78
C ASN A 164 -5.06 29.61 -25.79
N LYS A 165 -4.92 28.28 -25.69
CA LYS A 165 -4.11 27.44 -26.58
C LYS A 165 -4.51 25.97 -26.43
N ILE A 166 -4.15 25.17 -27.44
CA ILE A 166 -4.27 23.73 -27.41
C ILE A 166 -2.86 23.15 -27.25
N GLN A 167 -2.73 22.13 -26.41
CA GLN A 167 -1.54 21.37 -26.16
C GLN A 167 -1.86 19.89 -26.32
N GLN A 168 -0.82 19.10 -26.57
CA GLN A 168 -0.90 17.64 -26.60
C GLN A 168 0.18 17.05 -25.69
N LYS A 169 -0.14 15.90 -25.10
CA LYS A 169 0.83 15.10 -24.34
C LYS A 169 1.73 14.37 -25.33
N VAL A 170 3.04 14.57 -25.20
CA VAL A 170 4.07 13.90 -26.00
C VAL A 170 4.79 12.92 -25.09
N VAL A 171 4.47 11.63 -25.26
CA VAL A 171 5.17 10.54 -24.59
C VAL A 171 6.46 10.27 -25.38
N PRO A 172 7.65 10.32 -24.77
CA PRO A 172 8.88 10.02 -25.46
C PRO A 172 8.92 8.56 -25.90
N GLU A 173 9.65 8.28 -26.99
CA GLU A 173 9.96 6.91 -27.38
C GLU A 173 11.12 6.36 -26.55
N LEU A 174 11.11 5.04 -26.30
CA LEU A 174 12.24 4.36 -25.69
C LEU A 174 13.44 4.38 -26.64
N THR A 175 14.42 5.23 -26.34
CA THR A 175 15.66 5.39 -27.10
C THR A 175 16.85 5.41 -26.15
N ASP A 176 18.05 5.08 -26.64
CA ASP A 176 19.28 5.17 -25.84
C ASP A 176 19.51 6.60 -25.30
N GLU A 177 19.07 7.63 -26.04
CA GLU A 177 19.12 9.02 -25.61
C GLU A 177 18.18 9.29 -24.42
N TRP A 178 16.96 8.76 -24.45
CA TRP A 178 16.04 8.85 -23.31
C TRP A 178 16.57 8.10 -22.09
N VAL A 179 17.17 6.91 -22.29
CA VAL A 179 17.79 6.13 -21.21
C VAL A 179 18.93 6.90 -20.55
N ALA A 180 19.81 7.51 -21.34
CA ALA A 180 20.90 8.32 -20.82
C ALA A 180 20.42 9.52 -19.96
N GLN A 181 19.23 10.06 -20.25
CA GLN A 181 18.62 11.14 -19.45
C GLN A 181 18.15 10.66 -18.06
N GLN A 182 17.82 9.37 -17.91
CA GLN A 182 17.40 8.81 -16.63
C GLN A 182 18.53 8.78 -15.59
N SER A 183 19.79 8.97 -16.03
CA SER A 183 20.96 9.07 -15.14
C SER A 183 21.13 7.86 -14.21
N ILE A 184 20.85 6.66 -14.72
CA ILE A 184 20.98 5.40 -13.99
C ILE A 184 22.42 4.88 -14.19
N ASP A 185 23.14 4.69 -13.08
CA ASP A 185 24.53 4.22 -13.10
C ASP A 185 24.64 2.86 -13.82
N GLY A 186 25.46 2.81 -14.88
CA GLY A 186 25.72 1.60 -15.63
C GLY A 186 24.64 1.19 -16.65
N VAL A 187 23.66 2.06 -16.93
CA VAL A 187 22.58 1.80 -17.89
C VAL A 187 22.57 2.91 -18.94
N ALA A 188 22.85 2.57 -20.20
CA ALA A 188 22.96 3.54 -21.30
C ALA A 188 22.13 3.19 -22.54
N THR A 189 21.77 1.92 -22.70
CA THR A 189 21.00 1.43 -23.85
C THR A 189 19.59 1.01 -23.46
N THR A 190 18.69 0.96 -24.43
CA THR A 190 17.32 0.45 -24.25
C THR A 190 17.29 -1.00 -23.74
N GLU A 191 18.23 -1.84 -24.16
CA GLU A 191 18.35 -3.24 -23.70
C GLU A 191 18.79 -3.30 -22.22
N GLU A 192 19.82 -2.53 -21.84
CA GLU A 192 20.27 -2.43 -20.45
C GLU A 192 19.18 -1.85 -19.54
N TYR A 193 18.37 -0.91 -20.06
CA TYR A 193 17.25 -0.35 -19.31
C TYR A 193 16.15 -1.38 -19.06
N LYS A 194 15.80 -2.19 -20.07
CA LYS A 194 14.83 -3.28 -19.91
C LYS A 194 15.33 -4.34 -18.91
N ASP A 195 16.61 -4.73 -18.98
CA ASP A 195 17.19 -5.63 -17.98
C ASP A 195 17.18 -5.01 -16.59
N TYR A 196 17.55 -3.73 -16.45
CA TYR A 196 17.46 -3.00 -15.17
C TYR A 196 16.05 -3.07 -14.58
N VAL A 197 15.02 -2.77 -15.37
CA VAL A 197 13.60 -2.85 -14.94
C VAL A 197 13.25 -4.28 -14.54
N TYR A 198 13.62 -5.28 -15.36
CA TYR A 198 13.42 -6.68 -15.03
C TYR A 198 14.05 -7.07 -13.69
N GLN A 199 15.30 -6.67 -13.42
CA GLN A 199 15.97 -6.96 -12.16
C GLN A 199 15.27 -6.31 -10.96
N GLN A 200 14.75 -5.09 -11.09
CA GLN A 200 13.97 -4.45 -10.03
C GLN A 200 12.67 -5.21 -9.76
N LEU A 201 11.92 -5.54 -10.81
CA LEU A 201 10.67 -6.30 -10.70
C LEU A 201 10.91 -7.70 -10.14
N MET A 202 11.99 -8.38 -10.56
CA MET A 202 12.34 -9.70 -10.05
C MET A 202 12.75 -9.64 -8.58
N LYS A 203 13.47 -8.60 -8.17
CA LYS A 203 13.81 -8.37 -6.76
C LYS A 203 12.56 -8.14 -5.91
N GLN A 204 11.58 -7.39 -6.43
CA GLN A 204 10.29 -7.20 -5.77
C GLN A 204 9.53 -8.52 -5.67
N ALA A 205 9.40 -9.26 -6.77
CA ALA A 205 8.74 -10.56 -6.80
C ALA A 205 9.38 -11.56 -5.84
N GLN A 206 10.72 -11.59 -5.76
CA GLN A 206 11.46 -12.42 -4.81
C GLN A 206 11.16 -12.00 -3.36
N SER A 207 11.12 -10.71 -3.07
CA SER A 207 10.79 -10.20 -1.73
C SER A 207 9.36 -10.57 -1.31
N SER A 208 8.40 -10.48 -2.22
CA SER A 208 7.02 -10.92 -1.99
C SER A 208 6.96 -12.42 -1.73
N TYR A 209 7.57 -13.22 -2.61
CA TYR A 209 7.69 -14.67 -2.44
C TYR A 209 8.30 -15.06 -1.08
N ASP A 210 9.41 -14.44 -0.69
CA ASP A 210 10.06 -14.73 0.59
C ASP A 210 9.15 -14.40 1.78
N SER A 211 8.41 -13.30 1.69
CA SER A 211 7.43 -12.88 2.71
C SER A 211 6.26 -13.86 2.80
N ASP A 212 5.74 -14.31 1.67
CA ASP A 212 4.63 -15.25 1.59
C ASP A 212 5.02 -16.63 2.14
N VAL A 213 6.21 -17.12 1.80
CA VAL A 213 6.75 -18.35 2.36
C VAL A 213 6.90 -18.23 3.87
N GLN A 214 7.48 -17.13 4.38
CA GLN A 214 7.64 -16.91 5.82
C GLN A 214 6.30 -16.82 6.55
N SER A 215 5.31 -16.15 5.96
CA SER A 215 3.94 -16.08 6.45
C SER A 215 3.29 -17.47 6.56
N LYS A 216 3.41 -18.30 5.51
CA LYS A 216 2.89 -19.68 5.50
C LYS A 216 3.59 -20.57 6.51
N ILE A 217 4.90 -20.40 6.70
CA ILE A 217 5.66 -21.07 7.76
C ILE A 217 5.13 -20.68 9.14
N ALA A 218 4.98 -19.39 9.41
CA ALA A 218 4.46 -18.88 10.67
C ALA A 218 3.06 -19.45 10.96
N GLN A 219 2.17 -19.42 9.96
CA GLN A 219 0.83 -20.00 10.06
C GLN A 219 0.89 -21.50 10.37
N TYR A 220 1.71 -22.27 9.63
CA TYR A 220 1.87 -23.71 9.88
C TYR A 220 2.34 -23.98 11.31
N MET A 221 3.32 -23.20 11.80
CA MET A 221 3.82 -23.31 13.16
C MET A 221 2.72 -23.05 14.19
N VAL A 222 1.88 -22.03 13.98
CA VAL A 222 0.76 -21.72 14.88
C VAL A 222 -0.27 -22.85 14.90
N GLU A 223 -0.66 -23.37 13.74
CA GLU A 223 -1.69 -24.38 13.62
C GLU A 223 -1.27 -25.76 14.16
N ASN A 224 0.02 -26.08 14.10
CA ASN A 224 0.52 -27.43 14.42
C ASN A 224 1.29 -27.51 15.75
N SER A 225 1.63 -26.38 16.37
CA SER A 225 2.33 -26.37 17.67
C SER A 225 1.38 -26.66 18.84
N THR A 226 1.96 -27.06 19.97
CA THR A 226 1.19 -27.34 21.19
C THR A 226 1.28 -26.20 22.18
N TYR A 227 0.11 -25.69 22.60
CA TYR A 227 -0.01 -24.64 23.61
C TYR A 227 -0.45 -25.23 24.96
N LYS A 228 0.39 -25.03 25.98
CA LYS A 228 0.23 -25.60 27.31
C LYS A 228 -0.59 -24.68 28.22
N LYS A 229 -0.47 -23.35 28.03
CA LYS A 229 -1.11 -22.30 28.83
C LYS A 229 -1.25 -21.02 28.00
N ASP A 230 -2.14 -20.13 28.45
CA ASP A 230 -2.25 -18.79 27.88
C ASP A 230 -0.97 -17.98 28.10
N PRO A 231 -0.58 -17.11 27.15
CA PRO A 231 0.54 -16.18 27.31
C PRO A 231 0.37 -15.28 28.55
N PRO A 232 1.46 -14.74 29.10
CA PRO A 232 1.37 -13.75 30.18
C PRO A 232 0.47 -12.57 29.79
N LYS A 233 -0.40 -12.15 30.71
CA LYS A 233 -1.32 -11.04 30.45
C LYS A 233 -0.58 -9.75 30.05
N GLU A 234 0.57 -9.48 30.67
CA GLU A 234 1.37 -8.29 30.35
C GLU A 234 1.89 -8.30 28.91
N MET A 235 2.15 -9.48 28.34
CA MET A 235 2.57 -9.63 26.94
C MET A 235 1.40 -9.38 26.00
N ILE A 236 0.22 -9.93 26.32
CA ILE A 236 -1.02 -9.72 25.55
C ILE A 236 -1.40 -8.24 25.56
N ASP A 237 -1.38 -7.59 26.73
CA ASP A 237 -1.74 -6.19 26.89
C ASP A 237 -0.79 -5.29 26.07
N ARG A 238 0.52 -5.55 26.10
CA ARG A 238 1.52 -4.82 25.28
C ARG A 238 1.25 -4.94 23.78
N ILE A 239 1.02 -6.17 23.30
CA ILE A 239 0.75 -6.41 21.87
C ILE A 239 -0.59 -5.80 21.46
N SER A 240 -1.61 -5.88 22.32
CA SER A 240 -2.92 -5.27 22.08
C SER A 240 -2.81 -3.76 21.92
N GLU A 241 -2.04 -3.09 22.78
CA GLU A 241 -1.82 -1.64 22.69
C GLU A 241 -1.11 -1.24 21.40
N SER A 242 -0.12 -2.04 20.98
CA SER A 242 0.57 -1.85 19.71
C SER A 242 -0.38 -1.99 18.51
N MET A 243 -1.18 -3.06 18.48
CA MET A 243 -2.17 -3.30 17.44
C MET A 243 -3.23 -2.20 17.42
N LYS A 244 -3.73 -1.78 18.59
CA LYS A 244 -4.67 -0.67 18.71
C LYS A 244 -4.11 0.62 18.14
N THR A 245 -2.86 0.96 18.47
CA THR A 245 -2.18 2.14 17.92
C THR A 245 -2.09 2.08 16.41
N TYR A 246 -1.69 0.92 15.87
CA TYR A 246 -1.61 0.68 14.43
C TYR A 246 -2.96 0.84 13.73
N TYR A 247 -3.99 0.12 14.18
CA TYR A 247 -5.32 0.18 13.58
C TYR A 247 -5.97 1.55 13.73
N THR A 248 -5.72 2.26 14.83
CA THR A 248 -6.19 3.64 15.00
C THR A 248 -5.58 4.58 13.97
N LYS A 249 -4.27 4.45 13.71
CA LYS A 249 -3.58 5.26 12.70
C LYS A 249 -4.09 4.92 11.30
N TYR A 250 -4.25 3.63 11.02
CA TYR A 250 -4.72 3.15 9.73
C TYR A 250 -6.16 3.59 9.44
N ALA A 251 -7.08 3.42 10.39
CA ALA A 251 -8.47 3.89 10.27
C ALA A 251 -8.56 5.39 9.98
N LYS A 252 -7.75 6.20 10.68
CA LYS A 252 -7.69 7.66 10.46
C LYS A 252 -7.23 8.05 9.06
N GLN A 253 -6.33 7.27 8.45
CA GLN A 253 -5.87 7.53 7.08
C GLN A 253 -7.02 7.45 6.07
N TYR A 254 -8.03 6.61 6.35
CA TYR A 254 -9.25 6.47 5.56
C TYR A 254 -10.43 7.28 6.10
N GLY A 255 -10.19 8.21 7.04
CA GLY A 255 -11.25 9.06 7.62
C GLY A 255 -12.27 8.30 8.47
N MET A 256 -11.90 7.14 9.01
CA MET A 256 -12.77 6.26 9.79
C MET A 256 -12.35 6.24 11.27
N GLU A 257 -13.34 6.07 12.16
CA GLU A 257 -13.09 5.80 13.58
C GLU A 257 -12.67 4.33 13.78
N LEU A 258 -11.92 4.05 14.84
CA LEU A 258 -11.38 2.71 15.09
C LEU A 258 -12.47 1.63 15.12
N ASP A 259 -13.55 1.85 15.85
CA ASP A 259 -14.62 0.85 16.02
C ASP A 259 -15.28 0.49 14.68
N ASP A 260 -15.56 1.50 13.85
CA ASP A 260 -16.13 1.29 12.52
C ASP A 260 -15.18 0.50 11.62
N PHE A 261 -13.87 0.78 11.72
CA PHE A 261 -12.84 0.03 11.00
C PHE A 261 -12.80 -1.43 11.44
N LEU A 262 -12.76 -1.70 12.74
CA LEU A 262 -12.74 -3.07 13.26
C LEU A 262 -13.97 -3.87 12.83
N LYS A 263 -15.17 -3.26 12.87
CA LYS A 263 -16.41 -3.92 12.47
C LYS A 263 -16.43 -4.25 10.98
N THR A 264 -16.09 -3.28 10.14
CA THR A 264 -16.20 -3.41 8.68
C THR A 264 -15.06 -4.22 8.07
N SER A 265 -13.83 -4.00 8.55
CA SER A 265 -12.61 -4.52 7.91
C SER A 265 -12.07 -5.78 8.60
N MET A 266 -12.38 -5.96 9.89
CA MET A 266 -11.95 -7.15 10.66
C MET A 266 -13.13 -8.03 11.09
N ASN A 267 -14.35 -7.71 10.64
CA ASN A 267 -15.58 -8.41 11.01
C ASN A 267 -15.71 -8.57 12.54
N ALA A 268 -15.36 -7.51 13.27
CA ALA A 268 -15.43 -7.47 14.72
C ALA A 268 -16.89 -7.49 15.21
N ASP A 269 -17.07 -7.87 16.47
CA ASP A 269 -18.38 -7.88 17.12
C ASP A 269 -18.97 -6.47 17.24
N GLU A 270 -20.28 -6.34 17.07
CA GLU A 270 -20.98 -5.05 17.09
C GLU A 270 -20.96 -4.38 18.46
N ASP A 271 -21.05 -5.17 19.53
CA ASP A 271 -21.15 -4.69 20.91
C ASP A 271 -19.78 -4.57 21.58
N ASN A 272 -18.75 -5.25 21.06
CA ASN A 272 -17.39 -5.22 21.60
C ASN A 272 -16.31 -5.34 20.49
N PRO A 273 -16.17 -4.33 19.62
CA PRO A 273 -15.29 -4.40 18.45
C PRO A 273 -13.81 -4.54 18.83
N GLU A 274 -13.35 -3.87 19.90
CA GLU A 274 -11.97 -3.95 20.35
C GLU A 274 -11.53 -5.34 20.84
N GLN A 275 -12.47 -6.26 21.12
CA GLN A 275 -12.12 -7.63 21.53
C GLN A 275 -11.29 -8.36 20.47
N VAL A 276 -11.54 -8.08 19.18
CA VAL A 276 -10.78 -8.69 18.08
C VAL A 276 -9.28 -8.35 18.18
N ILE A 277 -8.94 -7.17 18.70
CA ILE A 277 -7.55 -6.76 18.93
C ILE A 277 -6.93 -7.64 20.02
N THR A 278 -7.64 -7.86 21.13
CA THR A 278 -7.15 -8.69 22.23
C THR A 278 -7.00 -10.16 21.82
N ASP A 279 -7.94 -10.67 21.04
CA ASP A 279 -7.91 -12.04 20.53
C ASP A 279 -6.72 -12.24 19.58
N ASN A 280 -6.53 -11.32 18.62
CA ASN A 280 -5.38 -11.34 17.72
C ASN A 280 -4.05 -11.19 18.48
N ALA A 281 -3.98 -10.28 19.47
CA ALA A 281 -2.79 -10.12 20.29
C ALA A 281 -2.47 -11.38 21.10
N THR A 282 -3.49 -12.13 21.54
CA THR A 282 -3.31 -13.40 22.23
C THR A 282 -2.71 -14.45 21.30
N ASP A 283 -3.18 -14.52 20.05
CA ASP A 283 -2.64 -15.46 19.06
C ASP A 283 -1.22 -15.07 18.60
N SER A 284 -0.93 -13.78 18.41
CA SER A 284 0.44 -13.32 18.18
C SER A 284 1.36 -13.61 19.37
N ALA A 285 0.90 -13.45 20.61
CA ALA A 285 1.69 -13.80 21.80
C ALA A 285 2.00 -15.30 21.86
N LYS A 286 1.04 -16.16 21.51
CA LYS A 286 1.24 -17.61 21.39
C LYS A 286 2.30 -17.95 20.33
N GLU A 287 2.20 -17.34 19.15
CA GLU A 287 3.18 -17.51 18.08
C GLU A 287 4.60 -17.12 18.52
N LEU A 288 4.74 -15.94 19.13
CA LEU A 288 6.02 -15.45 19.64
C LEU A 288 6.65 -16.42 20.65
N LEU A 289 5.85 -17.07 21.49
CA LEU A 289 6.35 -18.07 22.43
C LEU A 289 6.86 -19.32 21.72
N VAL A 290 6.20 -19.78 20.65
CA VAL A 290 6.69 -20.91 19.83
C VAL A 290 8.02 -20.57 19.17
N LEU A 291 8.10 -19.40 18.51
CA LEU A 291 9.33 -18.93 17.87
C LEU A 291 10.46 -18.77 18.88
N LYS A 292 10.17 -18.27 20.09
CA LYS A 292 11.14 -18.16 21.17
C LYS A 292 11.70 -19.52 21.60
N VAL A 293 10.88 -20.57 21.67
CA VAL A 293 11.37 -21.92 21.99
C VAL A 293 12.35 -22.41 20.93
N ILE A 294 12.08 -22.15 19.64
CA ILE A 294 12.99 -22.50 18.54
C ILE A 294 14.27 -21.68 18.65
N ALA A 295 14.18 -20.37 18.86
CA ALA A 295 15.35 -19.51 19.00
C ALA A 295 16.27 -19.93 20.13
N ASP A 296 15.72 -20.38 21.26
CA ASP A 296 16.50 -20.89 22.39
C ASP A 296 17.15 -22.24 22.07
N LYS A 297 16.43 -23.13 21.38
CA LYS A 297 16.93 -24.47 21.03
C LYS A 297 18.01 -24.43 19.96
N GLU A 298 17.83 -23.62 18.92
CA GLU A 298 18.72 -23.51 17.76
C GLU A 298 19.76 -22.38 17.91
N ASN A 299 19.76 -21.68 19.06
CA ASN A 299 20.66 -20.57 19.37
C ASN A 299 20.58 -19.41 18.35
N LEU A 300 19.35 -18.98 18.02
CA LEU A 300 19.03 -17.93 17.05
C LEU A 300 18.66 -16.59 17.69
N ASN A 301 18.79 -16.47 19.01
CA ASN A 301 18.61 -15.18 19.68
C ASN A 301 19.69 -14.18 19.22
N PRO A 302 19.34 -12.92 18.93
CA PRO A 302 20.31 -11.92 18.52
C PRO A 302 21.36 -11.71 19.62
N SER A 303 22.63 -11.72 19.22
CA SER A 303 23.71 -11.39 20.12
C SER A 303 23.63 -9.93 20.57
N ARG A 304 24.28 -9.61 21.69
CA ARG A 304 24.38 -8.23 22.17
C ARG A 304 25.00 -7.29 21.12
N THR A 305 25.93 -7.80 20.32
CA THR A 305 26.59 -7.02 19.27
C THR A 305 25.63 -6.72 18.14
N GLU A 306 24.96 -7.73 17.58
CA GLU A 306 23.97 -7.56 16.51
C GLU A 306 22.85 -6.62 16.95
N PHE A 307 22.33 -6.81 18.16
CA PHE A 307 21.28 -5.96 18.71
C PHE A 307 21.69 -4.48 18.79
N ASN A 308 22.89 -4.19 19.30
CA ASN A 308 23.36 -2.80 19.39
C ASN A 308 23.66 -2.18 18.02
N THR A 309 24.17 -2.98 17.07
CA THR A 309 24.36 -2.53 15.68
C THR A 309 23.02 -2.16 15.05
N GLN A 310 22.00 -3.01 15.21
CA GLN A 310 20.68 -2.76 14.64
C GLN A 310 20.02 -1.53 15.24
N LEU A 311 20.10 -1.34 16.56
CA LEU A 311 19.62 -0.12 17.21
C LEU A 311 20.34 1.13 16.70
N SER A 312 21.64 1.05 16.41
CA SER A 312 22.38 2.17 15.83
C SER A 312 21.91 2.50 14.42
N ASN A 313 21.62 1.48 13.61
CA ASN A 313 21.10 1.67 12.26
C ASN A 313 19.71 2.32 12.29
N TYR A 314 18.80 1.83 13.12
CA TYR A 314 17.47 2.41 13.28
C TYR A 314 17.50 3.83 13.85
N ALA A 315 18.32 4.09 14.87
CA ALA A 315 18.50 5.43 15.40
C ALA A 315 18.95 6.42 14.31
N ALA A 316 19.93 6.03 13.49
CA ALA A 316 20.42 6.86 12.40
C ALA A 316 19.37 7.09 11.30
N GLN A 317 18.64 6.05 10.90
CA GLN A 317 17.60 6.15 9.86
C GLN A 317 16.42 7.03 10.32
N ALA A 318 16.03 6.93 11.59
CA ALA A 318 14.96 7.74 12.17
C ALA A 318 15.43 9.14 12.64
N GLY A 319 16.70 9.49 12.41
CA GLY A 319 17.23 10.84 12.69
C GLY A 319 17.51 11.15 14.16
N TYR A 320 17.61 10.14 15.03
CA TYR A 320 18.00 10.31 16.43
C TYR A 320 19.50 10.58 16.56
N SER A 321 19.87 11.47 17.48
CA SER A 321 21.28 11.85 17.71
C SER A 321 22.10 10.74 18.37
N SER A 322 21.43 9.77 19.02
CA SER A 322 22.07 8.64 19.66
C SER A 322 21.12 7.45 19.88
N VAL A 323 21.69 6.27 20.06
CA VAL A 323 20.96 5.06 20.49
C VAL A 323 20.26 5.24 21.83
N ASP A 324 20.80 6.04 22.74
CA ASP A 324 20.18 6.28 24.05
C ASP A 324 18.94 7.19 23.94
N GLU A 325 18.91 8.12 22.99
CA GLU A 325 17.70 8.88 22.66
C GLU A 325 16.65 7.97 22.00
N PHE A 326 17.07 7.14 21.05
CA PHE A 326 16.21 6.15 20.43
C PHE A 326 15.56 5.23 21.48
N LYS A 327 16.33 4.65 22.41
CA LYS A 327 15.83 3.79 23.49
C LYS A 327 14.88 4.47 24.49
N LYS A 328 14.88 5.80 24.57
CA LYS A 328 13.94 6.56 25.41
C LYS A 328 12.63 6.82 24.71
N ALA A 329 12.66 6.94 23.38
CA ALA A 329 11.49 7.17 22.56
C ALA A 329 10.81 5.85 22.16
N GLU A 330 11.61 4.86 21.79
CA GLU A 330 11.19 3.62 21.15
C GLU A 330 11.41 2.38 22.02
N ASP A 331 10.60 1.36 21.76
CA ASP A 331 10.69 0.06 22.44
C ASP A 331 11.86 -0.80 21.93
N ALA A 332 13.00 -0.68 22.61
CA ALA A 332 14.20 -1.44 22.25
C ALA A 332 14.06 -2.96 22.46
N GLU A 333 13.21 -3.43 23.38
CA GLU A 333 13.01 -4.87 23.55
C GLU A 333 12.14 -5.44 22.43
N ALA A 334 11.16 -4.69 21.92
CA ALA A 334 10.43 -5.06 20.70
C ALA A 334 11.37 -5.22 19.49
N VAL A 335 12.35 -4.34 19.32
CA VAL A 335 13.39 -4.50 18.29
C VAL A 335 14.15 -5.81 18.45
N ARG A 336 14.47 -6.21 19.69
CA ARG A 336 15.16 -7.49 19.93
C ARG A 336 14.26 -8.68 19.57
N GLU A 337 12.97 -8.61 19.89
CA GLU A 337 12.00 -9.64 19.52
C GLU A 337 11.89 -9.76 17.99
N SER A 338 11.76 -8.65 17.25
CA SER A 338 11.75 -8.67 15.78
C SER A 338 13.00 -9.31 15.18
N MET A 339 14.20 -8.99 15.69
CA MET A 339 15.43 -9.64 15.23
C MET A 339 15.43 -11.15 15.49
N MET A 340 14.91 -11.59 16.64
CA MET A 340 14.79 -13.01 16.96
C MET A 340 13.81 -13.71 16.02
N ILE A 341 12.64 -13.10 15.77
CA ILE A 341 11.64 -13.61 14.84
C ILE A 341 12.26 -13.77 13.45
N GLN A 342 12.94 -12.74 12.94
CA GLN A 342 13.60 -12.77 11.65
C GLN A 342 14.62 -13.92 11.56
N ASN A 343 15.50 -14.06 12.56
CA ASN A 343 16.49 -15.15 12.58
C ASN A 343 15.82 -16.54 12.56
N VAL A 344 14.70 -16.70 13.27
CA VAL A 344 13.94 -17.96 13.28
C VAL A 344 13.26 -18.22 11.95
N LEU A 345 12.56 -17.24 11.37
CA LEU A 345 11.89 -17.39 10.09
C LEU A 345 12.87 -17.65 8.95
N GLU A 346 14.02 -16.96 8.92
CA GLU A 346 15.09 -17.24 7.95
C GLU A 346 15.69 -18.65 8.11
N PHE A 347 15.81 -19.14 9.35
CA PHE A 347 16.23 -20.51 9.61
C PHE A 347 15.18 -21.51 9.11
N LEU A 348 13.91 -21.28 9.43
CA LEU A 348 12.80 -22.16 9.03
C LEU A 348 12.59 -22.17 7.51
N GLN A 349 12.74 -21.03 6.85
CA GLN A 349 12.65 -20.92 5.40
C GLN A 349 13.71 -21.79 4.70
N LYS A 350 14.92 -21.89 5.26
CA LYS A 350 15.99 -22.75 4.73
C LYS A 350 15.72 -24.25 4.92
N THR A 351 14.84 -24.61 5.85
CA THR A 351 14.48 -26.01 6.14
C THR A 351 13.09 -26.39 5.61
N ALA A 352 12.31 -25.43 5.13
CA ALA A 352 11.00 -25.66 4.56
C ALA A 352 11.11 -26.42 3.22
N VAL A 353 10.10 -27.24 2.95
CA VAL A 353 9.90 -27.90 1.67
C VAL A 353 8.89 -27.07 0.91
N VAL A 354 9.39 -26.18 0.06
CA VAL A 354 8.54 -25.35 -0.79
C VAL A 354 8.25 -26.08 -2.10
N THR A 355 6.97 -26.19 -2.45
CA THR A 355 6.51 -26.82 -3.68
C THR A 355 5.62 -25.86 -4.47
N GLU A 356 5.69 -25.97 -5.80
CA GLU A 356 4.79 -25.25 -6.69
C GLU A 356 3.33 -25.71 -6.48
N PRO A 357 2.36 -24.79 -6.42
CA PRO A 357 0.95 -25.15 -6.37
C PRO A 357 0.57 -25.92 -7.64
N SER A 358 -0.27 -26.95 -7.47
CA SER A 358 -0.83 -27.67 -8.62
C SER A 358 -1.68 -26.74 -9.49
N SER A 359 -1.85 -27.06 -10.78
CA SER A 359 -2.63 -26.27 -11.74
C SER A 359 -4.08 -25.99 -11.30
N ASP A 360 -4.62 -26.82 -10.42
CA ASP A 360 -5.97 -26.67 -9.87
C ASP A 360 -6.03 -25.64 -8.72
N ASN A 361 -4.91 -25.36 -8.04
CA ASN A 361 -4.78 -24.37 -6.95
C ASN A 361 -4.11 -23.05 -7.40
N ALA A 362 -3.42 -23.02 -8.54
CA ALA A 362 -2.72 -21.83 -9.03
C ALA A 362 -3.66 -20.63 -9.29
N ALA A 363 -4.92 -20.89 -9.65
CA ALA A 363 -5.92 -19.85 -9.90
C ALA A 363 -6.36 -19.09 -8.63
N GLU A 364 -6.25 -19.68 -7.43
CA GLU A 364 -6.55 -19.01 -6.15
C GLU A 364 -5.35 -18.26 -5.57
N ALA A 365 -4.12 -18.64 -5.94
CA ALA A 365 -2.88 -17.99 -5.46
C ALA A 365 -2.55 -16.71 -6.24
N SER A 366 -2.78 -16.69 -7.57
CA SER A 366 -2.54 -15.51 -8.40
C SER A 366 -3.45 -14.32 -8.08
N THR A 367 -4.63 -14.56 -7.49
CA THR A 367 -5.57 -13.49 -7.10
C THR A 367 -5.18 -12.80 -5.79
N ASP A 368 -4.38 -13.42 -4.92
CA ASP A 368 -3.95 -12.83 -3.64
C ASP A 368 -2.78 -11.85 -3.86
N SER A 369 -1.79 -12.23 -4.67
CA SER A 369 -0.61 -11.41 -4.96
C SER A 369 -0.91 -10.20 -5.85
N SER A 370 -1.85 -10.34 -6.81
CA SER A 370 -2.25 -9.20 -7.65
C SER A 370 -3.11 -8.18 -6.91
N ALA A 371 -3.84 -8.59 -5.87
CA ALA A 371 -4.69 -7.68 -5.09
C ALA A 371 -3.87 -6.73 -4.21
N GLU A 372 -2.73 -7.19 -3.68
CA GLU A 372 -1.85 -6.35 -2.84
C GLU A 372 -1.00 -5.38 -3.67
N SER A 373 -0.56 -5.78 -4.87
CA SER A 373 0.11 -4.86 -5.81
C SER A 373 -0.85 -3.88 -6.48
N ALA A 374 -2.10 -4.28 -6.72
CA ALA A 374 -3.10 -3.38 -7.30
C ALA A 374 -3.62 -2.38 -6.26
N ALA A 375 -3.69 -2.73 -4.96
CA ALA A 375 -4.20 -1.83 -3.92
C ALA A 375 -3.35 -0.55 -3.72
N ASP A 376 -2.07 -0.56 -4.13
CA ASP A 376 -1.21 0.65 -4.10
C ASP A 376 -1.28 1.48 -5.40
N THR A 377 -1.92 0.96 -6.46
CA THR A 377 -2.06 1.65 -7.76
C THR A 377 -3.51 1.88 -8.21
N THR A 378 -4.53 1.32 -7.55
CA THR A 378 -5.96 1.46 -7.95
C THR A 378 -6.75 2.44 -7.10
N THR A 379 -6.10 3.46 -6.52
CA THR A 379 -6.86 4.62 -5.98
C THR A 379 -7.11 5.71 -7.03
N GLU A 380 -6.72 5.52 -8.30
CA GLU A 380 -6.90 6.55 -9.35
C GLU A 380 -7.69 6.11 -10.59
N GLU A 381 -8.03 4.83 -10.77
CA GLU A 381 -8.86 4.38 -11.90
C GLU A 381 -9.73 3.18 -11.51
N ALA A 382 -10.94 3.42 -10.98
CA ALA A 382 -12.08 2.51 -11.09
C ALA A 382 -13.35 3.13 -10.49
N SER A 383 -14.03 3.98 -11.26
CA SER A 383 -15.49 4.05 -11.17
C SER A 383 -16.07 4.38 -12.53
N GLU A 384 -15.95 3.46 -13.48
CA GLU A 384 -16.84 3.44 -14.64
C GLU A 384 -16.93 2.01 -15.22
N GLU A 385 -18.14 1.69 -15.71
CA GLU A 385 -18.59 0.43 -16.32
C GLU A 385 -18.98 -0.75 -15.41
N ASP A 386 -20.26 -0.80 -15.00
CA ASP A 386 -21.23 -1.68 -15.68
C ASP A 386 -22.67 -1.39 -15.20
N ALA A 387 -23.51 -0.85 -16.08
CA ALA A 387 -24.97 -1.10 -16.09
C ALA A 387 -25.61 -0.52 -17.36
N SER A 388 -25.39 -1.17 -18.51
CA SER A 388 -26.27 -1.01 -19.67
C SER A 388 -26.39 -2.32 -20.44
N ALA A 389 -27.46 -3.08 -20.18
CA ALA A 389 -28.33 -3.64 -21.22
C ALA A 389 -29.53 -4.42 -20.65
N THR A 390 -30.65 -4.29 -21.36
CA THR A 390 -31.91 -5.07 -21.36
C THR A 390 -32.90 -4.83 -20.20
N ASP A 391 -34.20 -4.61 -20.39
CA ASP A 391 -35.08 -4.76 -21.55
C ASP A 391 -36.36 -3.94 -21.36
N ALA A 392 -37.12 -3.80 -22.45
CA ALA A 392 -38.37 -3.07 -22.63
C ALA A 392 -39.45 -3.21 -21.53
N GLN A 393 -40.11 -2.09 -21.17
CA GLN A 393 -41.48 -1.75 -21.62
C GLN A 393 -41.89 -0.31 -21.28
#